data_AF-A0A3D1KHB3-F1
#
_entry.id   AF-A0A3D1KHB3-F1
#
_cell.length_a   1.000
_cell.length_b   1.000
_cell.length_c   1.000
_cell.angle_alpha   90.00
_cell.angle_beta   90.00
_cell.angle_gamma   90.00
#
_symmetry.space_group_name_H-M   'P 1'
#
loop_
_entity.id
_entity.type
_entity.pdbx_description
1 polymer ?
#
loop_
_entity_poly.entity_id
_entity_poly.type
_entity_poly.pdbx_seq_one_letter_code
_entity_poly.pdbx_strand_id
1 'polypeptide(L)'
;MTDESFYAIALSRLKGLGLQNALTLYREVGSAKDVFMGLVELKGKEPALHSRIQKILDEGSSAALKAAEEEMAFCKKHGIEVLDVGSEAYPYRLRQCKDAPLVLYYKGNTDLNALHVVTVVGTRRCTEYGKDICRSFTSSLARLCPDTLVVSGLAYGIDIHAHRGALSAG
;
A
#
# COMPACT_ATOMS: atom_id res chain seq x y z
N MET A 1 -1.95 -15.12 -4.62
CA MET A 1 -1.56 -14.02 -5.54
C MET A 1 -2.50 -14.08 -6.72
N THR A 2 -3.15 -12.97 -7.03
CA THR A 2 -4.16 -12.86 -8.09
C THR A 2 -3.53 -12.30 -9.36
N ASP A 3 -4.18 -12.54 -10.50
CA ASP A 3 -3.84 -11.87 -11.77
C ASP A 3 -3.86 -10.35 -11.59
N GLU A 4 -4.82 -9.82 -10.81
CA GLU A 4 -5.00 -8.39 -10.61
C GLU A 4 -3.77 -7.73 -9.97
N SER A 5 -3.20 -8.34 -8.93
CA SER A 5 -2.01 -7.79 -8.28
C SER A 5 -0.78 -7.80 -9.21
N PHE A 6 -0.66 -8.78 -10.10
CA PHE A 6 0.40 -8.81 -11.13
C PHE A 6 0.29 -7.61 -12.08
N TYR A 7 -0.90 -7.36 -12.64
CA TYR A 7 -1.11 -6.21 -13.52
C TYR A 7 -1.02 -4.88 -12.77
N ALA A 8 -1.40 -4.83 -11.49
CA ALA A 8 -1.23 -3.64 -10.66
C ALA A 8 0.26 -3.30 -10.44
N ILE A 9 1.11 -4.31 -10.21
CA ILE A 9 2.56 -4.11 -10.19
C ILE A 9 3.02 -3.57 -11.55
N ALA A 10 2.64 -4.21 -12.66
CA ALA A 10 3.03 -3.77 -13.99
C ALA A 10 2.61 -2.31 -14.26
N LEU A 11 1.38 -1.95 -13.90
CA LEU A 11 0.86 -0.59 -14.06
C LEU A 11 1.65 0.44 -13.23
N SER A 12 2.08 0.07 -12.01
CA SER A 12 2.95 0.91 -11.18
C SER A 12 4.37 1.10 -11.73
N ARG A 13 4.84 0.18 -12.59
CA ARG A 13 6.16 0.19 -13.22
C ARG A 13 6.15 0.77 -14.63
N LEU A 14 4.99 1.16 -15.15
CA LEU A 14 4.84 1.65 -16.52
C LEU A 14 5.52 3.02 -16.69
N LYS A 15 6.61 3.04 -17.46
CA LYS A 15 7.37 4.28 -17.71
C LYS A 15 6.51 5.28 -18.46
N GLY A 16 6.55 6.55 -18.03
CA GLY A 16 5.75 7.62 -18.63
C GLY A 16 4.38 7.82 -17.98
N LEU A 17 3.97 6.93 -17.07
CA LEU A 17 2.76 7.08 -16.26
C LEU A 17 3.15 7.21 -14.78
N GLY A 18 2.97 8.39 -14.20
CA GLY A 18 3.22 8.60 -12.77
C GLY A 18 2.21 7.83 -11.90
N LEU A 19 2.59 7.48 -10.66
CA LEU A 19 1.77 6.64 -9.75
C LEU A 19 0.35 7.19 -9.52
N GLN A 20 0.19 8.51 -9.40
CA GLN A 20 -1.13 9.14 -9.25
C GLN A 20 -2.00 8.97 -10.51
N ASN A 21 -1.40 9.07 -11.70
CA ASN A 21 -2.11 8.86 -12.95
C ASN A 21 -2.42 7.37 -13.17
N ALA A 22 -1.51 6.48 -12.77
CA ALA A 22 -1.74 5.03 -12.75
C ALA A 22 -2.91 4.65 -11.84
N LEU A 23 -2.97 5.22 -10.62
CA LEU A 23 -4.10 5.03 -9.72
C LEU A 23 -5.41 5.60 -10.28
N THR A 24 -5.35 6.78 -10.89
CA THR A 24 -6.53 7.39 -11.52
C THR A 24 -7.06 6.52 -12.67
N LEU A 25 -6.16 6.05 -13.53
CA LEU A 25 -6.48 5.13 -14.62
C LEU A 25 -7.08 3.83 -14.08
N TYR A 26 -6.48 3.24 -13.05
CA TYR A 26 -7.03 2.07 -12.36
C TYR A 26 -8.45 2.32 -11.84
N ARG A 27 -8.70 3.44 -11.17
CA ARG A 27 -10.02 3.78 -10.60
C ARG A 27 -11.08 4.01 -11.68
N GLU A 28 -10.70 4.56 -12.82
CA GLU A 28 -11.61 4.77 -13.96
C GLU A 28 -11.96 3.47 -14.67
N VAL A 29 -10.98 2.58 -14.83
CA VAL A 29 -11.16 1.30 -15.53
C VAL A 29 -11.75 0.22 -14.62
N GLY A 30 -11.42 0.25 -13.32
CA GLY A 30 -11.83 -0.72 -12.31
C GLY A 30 -10.90 -1.93 -12.16
N SER A 31 -10.00 -2.16 -13.12
CA SER A 31 -9.01 -3.26 -13.09
C SER A 31 -7.73 -2.87 -13.81
N ALA A 32 -6.58 -3.19 -13.22
CA ALA A 32 -5.28 -3.10 -13.86
C ALA A 32 -5.15 -4.09 -15.03
N LYS A 33 -5.74 -5.28 -14.92
CA LYS A 33 -5.74 -6.27 -16.00
C LYS A 33 -6.42 -5.73 -17.25
N ASP A 34 -7.59 -5.09 -17.08
CA ASP A 34 -8.35 -4.52 -18.19
C ASP A 34 -7.63 -3.33 -18.85
N VAL A 35 -6.83 -2.57 -18.10
CA VAL A 35 -5.94 -1.53 -18.65
C VAL A 35 -4.97 -2.13 -19.67
N PHE A 36 -4.35 -3.27 -19.35
CA PHE A 36 -3.39 -3.92 -20.26
C PHE A 36 -4.06 -4.71 -21.39
N MET A 37 -5.27 -5.23 -21.17
CA MET A 37 -6.01 -5.95 -22.22
C MET A 37 -6.70 -5.00 -23.22
N GLY A 38 -6.69 -3.68 -22.97
CA GLY A 38 -7.31 -2.69 -23.86
C GLY A 38 -8.83 -2.81 -23.92
N LEU A 39 -9.44 -3.48 -22.94
CA LEU A 39 -10.88 -3.79 -22.94
C LEU A 39 -11.76 -2.58 -22.61
N VAL A 40 -11.16 -1.48 -22.13
CA VAL A 40 -11.90 -0.28 -21.74
C VAL A 40 -11.51 0.90 -22.63
N GLU A 41 -12.46 1.30 -23.48
CA GLU A 41 -12.49 2.67 -24.00
C GLU A 41 -12.46 3.62 -22.79
N LEU A 42 -11.47 4.50 -22.69
CA LEU A 42 -11.39 5.50 -21.60
C LEU A 42 -12.51 6.54 -21.78
N LYS A 43 -13.77 6.14 -21.68
CA LYS A 43 -14.94 6.96 -22.04
C LYS A 43 -14.89 8.30 -21.32
N GLY A 44 -14.94 9.40 -22.08
CA GLY A 44 -15.07 10.75 -21.54
C GLY A 44 -13.78 11.55 -21.35
N LYS A 45 -12.60 11.03 -21.71
CA LYS A 45 -11.35 11.82 -21.75
C LYS A 45 -11.06 12.41 -23.12
N GLU A 46 -10.35 13.54 -23.14
CA GLU A 46 -9.93 14.20 -24.38
C GLU A 46 -9.15 13.22 -25.28
N PRO A 47 -9.41 13.19 -26.60
CA PRO A 47 -8.75 12.26 -27.53
C PRO A 47 -7.21 12.28 -27.47
N ALA A 48 -6.61 13.42 -27.10
CA ALA A 48 -5.17 13.57 -26.93
C ALA A 48 -4.62 12.80 -25.70
N LEU A 49 -5.41 12.69 -24.63
CA LEU A 49 -5.01 11.95 -23.43
C LEU A 49 -5.09 10.43 -23.67
N HIS A 50 -6.11 9.96 -24.39
CA HIS A 50 -6.19 8.55 -24.82
C HIS A 50 -5.00 8.14 -25.67
N SER A 51 -4.71 8.88 -26.73
CA SER A 51 -3.63 8.54 -27.65
C SER A 51 -2.26 8.50 -26.95
N ARG A 52 -2.06 9.38 -25.96
CA ARG A 52 -0.86 9.35 -25.11
C ARG A 52 -0.80 8.12 -24.21
N ILE A 53 -1.89 7.77 -23.51
CA ILE A 53 -1.92 6.59 -22.63
C ILE A 53 -1.74 5.30 -23.45
N GLN A 54 -2.40 5.20 -24.60
CA GLN A 54 -2.26 4.06 -25.50
C GLN A 54 -0.81 3.90 -25.96
N LYS A 55 -0.17 4.99 -26.40
CA LYS A 55 1.24 4.96 -26.78
C LYS A 55 2.15 4.48 -25.64
N ILE A 56 1.91 4.96 -24.41
CA ILE A 56 2.67 4.53 -23.23
C ILE A 56 2.48 3.03 -22.96
N LEU A 57 1.25 2.52 -23.12
CA LEU A 57 0.96 1.09 -22.98
C LEU A 57 1.66 0.29 -24.09
N ASP A 58 1.56 0.70 -25.35
CA ASP A 58 2.16 -0.01 -26.48
C ASP A 58 3.70 -0.10 -26.36
N GLU A 59 4.34 1.01 -25.98
CA GLU A 59 5.80 1.09 -25.84
C GLU A 59 6.31 0.49 -24.53
N GLY A 60 5.52 0.55 -23.46
CA GLY A 60 5.95 0.25 -22.09
C GLY A 60 5.50 -1.11 -21.55
N SER A 61 4.46 -1.73 -22.10
CA SER A 61 3.81 -2.89 -21.47
C SER A 61 4.72 -4.10 -21.36
N SER A 62 5.47 -4.45 -22.41
CA SER A 62 6.36 -5.61 -22.39
C SER A 62 7.40 -5.51 -21.26
N ALA A 63 8.03 -4.34 -21.11
CA ALA A 63 9.01 -4.11 -20.05
C ALA A 63 8.37 -4.08 -18.65
N ALA A 64 7.18 -3.49 -18.52
CA ALA A 64 6.45 -3.41 -17.26
C ALA A 64 5.97 -4.79 -16.77
N LEU A 65 5.46 -5.63 -17.67
CA LEU A 65 5.03 -6.99 -17.37
C LEU A 65 6.20 -7.87 -16.94
N LYS A 66 7.34 -7.76 -17.62
CA LYS A 66 8.57 -8.46 -17.21
C LYS A 66 9.03 -8.03 -15.81
N ALA A 67 9.05 -6.72 -15.53
CA ALA A 67 9.40 -6.22 -14.21
C ALA A 67 8.42 -6.71 -13.13
N ALA A 68 7.13 -6.81 -13.45
CA ALA A 68 6.13 -7.36 -12.54
C ALA A 68 6.33 -8.86 -12.26
N GLU A 69 6.75 -9.63 -13.26
CA GLU A 69 7.08 -11.05 -13.11
C GLU A 69 8.27 -11.24 -12.15
N GLU A 70 9.33 -10.46 -12.34
CA GLU A 70 10.52 -10.48 -11.47
C GLU A 70 10.19 -10.09 -10.03
N GLU A 71 9.40 -9.02 -9.85
CA GLU A 71 8.94 -8.55 -8.53
C GLU A 71 8.04 -9.58 -7.84
N MET A 72 7.11 -10.20 -8.58
CA MET A 72 6.20 -11.20 -8.03
C MET A 72 6.95 -12.47 -7.62
N ALA A 73 7.95 -12.88 -8.41
CA ALA A 73 8.83 -13.99 -8.05
C ALA A 73 9.65 -13.68 -6.79
N PHE A 74 10.17 -12.45 -6.66
CA PHE A 74 10.85 -11.99 -5.45
C PHE A 74 9.92 -12.02 -4.22
N CYS A 75 8.73 -11.45 -4.35
CA CYS A 75 7.76 -11.42 -3.26
C CYS A 75 7.39 -12.83 -2.78
N LYS A 76 7.10 -13.74 -3.72
CA LYS A 76 6.81 -15.15 -3.42
C LYS A 76 7.96 -15.84 -2.70
N LYS A 77 9.20 -15.64 -3.17
CA LYS A 77 10.41 -16.22 -2.56
C LYS A 77 10.63 -15.73 -1.12
N HIS A 78 10.28 -14.48 -0.81
CA HIS A 78 10.55 -13.85 0.47
C HIS A 78 9.34 -13.81 1.43
N GLY A 79 8.23 -14.45 1.06
CA GLY A 79 7.00 -14.47 1.84
C GLY A 79 6.39 -13.08 2.01
N ILE A 80 6.46 -12.26 0.94
CA ILE A 80 5.85 -10.94 0.87
C ILE A 80 4.53 -11.08 0.13
N GLU A 81 3.46 -10.65 0.76
CA GLU A 81 2.15 -10.53 0.16
C GLU A 81 2.06 -9.23 -0.64
N VAL A 82 1.39 -9.29 -1.78
CA VAL A 82 1.16 -8.14 -2.66
C VAL A 82 -0.32 -7.85 -2.63
N LEU A 83 -0.69 -6.65 -2.17
CA LEU A 83 -2.06 -6.18 -2.11
C LEU A 83 -2.23 -5.07 -3.14
N ASP A 84 -3.00 -5.32 -4.19
CA ASP A 84 -3.47 -4.22 -5.04
C ASP A 84 -4.55 -3.41 -4.30
N VAL A 85 -4.77 -2.17 -4.74
CA VAL A 85 -5.72 -1.25 -4.11
C VAL A 85 -7.16 -1.77 -4.07
N GLY A 86 -7.54 -2.71 -4.94
CA GLY A 86 -8.85 -3.37 -4.98
C GLY A 86 -8.99 -4.57 -4.04
N SER A 87 -7.89 -5.16 -3.59
CA SER A 87 -7.87 -6.34 -2.70
C SER A 87 -8.60 -6.09 -1.37
N GLU A 88 -9.43 -7.02 -0.91
CA GLU A 88 -10.15 -6.92 0.38
C GLU A 88 -9.20 -6.76 1.58
N ALA A 89 -8.02 -7.37 1.54
CA ALA A 89 -7.00 -7.25 2.58
C ALA A 89 -6.24 -5.91 2.54
N TYR A 90 -6.39 -5.12 1.48
CA TYR A 90 -5.83 -3.77 1.41
C TYR A 90 -6.49 -2.88 2.49
N PRO A 91 -5.72 -2.06 3.25
CA PRO A 91 -6.29 -1.22 4.30
C PRO A 91 -7.33 -0.25 3.75
N TYR A 92 -8.59 -0.41 4.16
CA TYR A 92 -9.72 0.39 3.69
C TYR A 92 -9.47 1.88 3.88
N ARG A 93 -8.94 2.27 5.05
CA ARG A 93 -8.62 3.66 5.37
C ARG A 93 -7.59 4.25 4.40
N LEU A 94 -6.58 3.47 4.02
CA LEU A 94 -5.57 3.88 3.05
C LEU A 94 -6.14 3.97 1.63
N ARG A 95 -7.08 3.08 1.26
CA ARG A 95 -7.73 3.08 -0.06
C ARG A 95 -8.47 4.39 -0.35
N GLN A 96 -9.04 4.99 0.69
CA GLN A 96 -9.77 6.26 0.61
C GLN A 96 -8.87 7.48 0.39
N CYS A 97 -7.55 7.35 0.61
CA CYS A 97 -6.62 8.44 0.33
C CYS A 97 -6.56 8.74 -1.18
N LYS A 98 -6.51 10.03 -1.54
CA LYS A 98 -6.40 10.45 -2.95
C LYS A 98 -5.18 9.82 -3.60
N ASP A 99 -4.09 9.75 -2.85
CA ASP A 99 -2.77 9.26 -3.21
C ASP A 99 -2.47 7.83 -2.75
N ALA A 100 -3.52 7.03 -2.50
CA ALA A 100 -3.38 5.62 -2.13
C ALA A 100 -2.42 4.87 -3.07
N PRO A 101 -1.43 4.13 -2.57
CA PRO A 101 -0.55 3.35 -3.43
C PRO A 101 -1.36 2.29 -4.18
N LEU A 102 -1.10 2.15 -5.48
CA LEU A 102 -1.76 1.14 -6.32
C LEU A 102 -1.45 -0.29 -5.83
N VAL A 103 -0.25 -0.48 -5.28
CA VAL A 103 0.26 -1.75 -4.75
C VAL A 103 0.88 -1.50 -3.38
N LEU A 104 0.48 -2.30 -2.40
CA LEU A 104 1.05 -2.36 -1.07
C LEU A 104 1.74 -3.73 -0.87
N TYR A 105 3.03 -3.70 -0.58
CA TYR A 105 3.80 -4.88 -0.23
C TYR A 105 3.74 -5.11 1.27
N TYR A 106 3.29 -6.28 1.68
CA TYR A 106 2.98 -6.60 3.06
C TYR A 106 3.75 -7.84 3.53
N LYS A 107 4.33 -7.78 4.72
CA LYS A 107 5.00 -8.92 5.34
C LYS A 107 4.67 -8.96 6.83
N GLY A 108 4.00 -10.03 7.24
CA GLY A 108 3.49 -10.19 8.59
C GLY A 108 2.21 -11.02 8.59
N ASN A 109 1.48 -10.96 9.69
CA ASN A 109 0.27 -11.76 9.95
C ASN A 109 -0.84 -10.96 10.67
N THR A 110 -0.69 -9.64 10.75
CA THR A 110 -1.70 -8.70 11.27
C THR A 110 -2.84 -8.48 10.28
N ASP A 111 -4.04 -8.24 10.81
CA ASP A 111 -5.16 -7.69 10.04
C ASP A 111 -5.00 -6.17 9.88
N LEU A 112 -4.75 -5.71 8.65
CA LEU A 112 -4.61 -4.28 8.34
C LEU A 112 -5.93 -3.50 8.41
N ASN A 113 -7.06 -4.21 8.53
CA ASN A 113 -8.40 -3.66 8.65
C ASN A 113 -9.00 -3.83 10.05
N ALA A 114 -8.14 -3.98 11.07
CA ALA A 114 -8.56 -3.99 12.47
C ALA A 114 -9.55 -2.85 12.79
N LEU A 115 -10.51 -3.15 13.66
CA LEU A 115 -11.57 -2.22 14.05
C LEU A 115 -10.98 -0.93 14.65
N HIS A 116 -10.06 -1.11 15.60
CA HIS A 116 -9.36 -0.02 16.27
C HIS A 116 -7.91 0.06 15.76
N VAL A 117 -7.54 1.23 15.24
CA VAL A 117 -6.19 1.50 14.75
C VAL A 117 -5.76 2.85 15.30
N VAL A 118 -4.57 2.90 15.89
CA VAL A 118 -3.96 4.14 16.40
C VAL A 118 -2.58 4.30 15.80
N THR A 119 -2.35 5.45 15.18
CA THR A 119 -1.02 5.83 14.69
C THR A 119 -0.28 6.59 15.80
N VAL A 120 0.92 6.13 16.14
CA VAL A 120 1.81 6.80 17.11
C VAL A 120 3.02 7.32 16.37
N VAL A 121 3.28 8.63 16.48
CA VAL A 121 4.43 9.31 15.87
C VAL A 121 5.08 10.23 16.87
N GLY A 122 6.36 10.54 16.67
CA GLY A 122 7.02 11.58 17.45
C GLY A 122 8.48 11.81 17.09
N THR A 123 9.22 12.43 18.01
CA THR A 123 10.63 12.81 17.80
C THR A 123 11.53 11.58 17.60
N ARG A 124 12.54 11.75 16.73
CA ARG A 124 13.62 10.77 16.54
C ARG A 124 14.62 10.69 17.69
N ARG A 125 14.59 11.67 18.59
CA ARG A 125 15.39 11.74 19.82
C ARG A 125 14.45 11.92 21.00
N CYS A 126 13.89 10.81 21.49
CA CYS A 126 13.02 10.84 22.65
C CYS A 126 13.85 10.87 23.96
N THR A 127 13.37 11.61 24.95
CA THR A 127 13.87 11.56 26.33
C THR A 127 13.40 10.28 27.00
N GLU A 128 13.98 9.92 28.15
CA GLU A 128 13.47 8.79 28.97
C GLU A 128 11.99 8.98 29.32
N TYR A 129 11.57 10.19 29.66
CA TYR A 129 10.17 10.54 29.89
C TYR A 129 9.27 10.21 28.67
N GLY A 130 9.74 10.50 27.45
CA GLY A 130 9.01 10.14 26.24
C GLY A 130 8.85 8.62 26.05
N LYS A 131 9.85 7.83 26.48
CA LYS A 131 9.77 6.37 26.47
C LYS A 131 8.75 5.86 27.48
N ASP A 132 8.72 6.44 28.67
CA ASP A 132 7.77 6.09 29.73
C ASP A 132 6.33 6.40 29.34
N ILE A 133 6.12 7.52 28.63
CA ILE A 133 4.82 7.82 28.01
C ILE A 133 4.43 6.73 27.02
N CYS A 134 5.32 6.32 26.11
CA CYS A 134 4.99 5.29 25.12
C CYS A 134 4.58 3.97 25.80
N ARG A 135 5.33 3.55 26.83
CA ARG A 135 5.04 2.34 27.60
C ARG A 135 3.72 2.43 28.36
N SER A 136 3.49 3.52 29.09
CA SER A 136 2.26 3.70 29.88
C SER A 136 1.02 3.86 29.00
N PHE A 137 1.15 4.56 27.87
CA PHE A 137 0.10 4.72 26.86
C PHE A 137 -0.30 3.38 26.25
N THR A 138 0.65 2.63 25.70
CA THR A 138 0.38 1.33 25.05
C THR A 138 -0.22 0.32 26.03
N SER A 139 0.30 0.23 27.26
CA SER A 139 -0.28 -0.61 28.31
C SER A 139 -1.71 -0.21 28.68
N SER A 140 -1.99 1.09 28.79
CA SER A 140 -3.34 1.57 29.09
C SER A 140 -4.28 1.37 27.92
N LEU A 141 -3.80 1.54 26.68
CA LEU A 141 -4.57 1.31 25.46
C LEU A 141 -4.98 -0.16 25.35
N ALA A 142 -4.06 -1.10 25.54
CA ALA A 142 -4.38 -2.53 25.51
C ALA A 142 -5.42 -2.93 26.58
N ARG A 143 -5.36 -2.31 27.77
CA ARG A 143 -6.34 -2.55 28.84
C ARG A 143 -7.73 -1.98 28.55
N LEU A 144 -7.80 -0.78 27.98
CA LEU A 144 -9.05 -0.05 27.75
C LEU A 144 -9.72 -0.40 26.42
N CYS A 145 -8.91 -0.75 25.42
CA CYS A 145 -9.31 -1.03 24.06
C CYS A 145 -8.45 -2.18 23.51
N PRO A 146 -8.73 -3.43 23.93
CA PRO A 146 -8.04 -4.62 23.44
C PRO A 146 -8.06 -4.70 21.91
N ASP A 147 -7.10 -5.45 21.35
CA ASP A 147 -6.98 -5.69 19.89
C ASP A 147 -6.79 -4.40 19.04
N THR A 148 -6.35 -3.30 19.66
CA THR A 148 -6.02 -2.08 18.93
C THR A 148 -4.70 -2.23 18.18
N LEU A 149 -4.75 -2.08 16.85
CA LEU A 149 -3.57 -2.07 16.00
C LEU A 149 -2.80 -0.75 16.15
N VAL A 150 -1.56 -0.85 16.64
CA VAL A 150 -0.63 0.29 16.72
C VAL A 150 0.20 0.38 15.44
N VAL A 151 0.08 1.50 14.72
CA VAL A 151 0.82 1.77 13.48
C VAL A 151 1.87 2.86 13.74
N SER A 152 3.08 2.68 13.22
CA SER A 152 4.16 3.67 13.32
C SER A 152 5.19 3.46 12.20
N GLY A 153 6.17 4.36 12.07
CA GLY A 153 7.10 4.43 10.94
C GLY A 153 8.42 3.68 11.12
N LEU A 154 8.59 2.89 12.18
CA LEU A 154 9.86 2.22 12.55
C LEU A 154 11.08 3.15 12.71
N ALA A 155 10.86 4.47 12.84
CA ALA A 155 11.96 5.41 13.06
C ALA A 155 12.56 5.26 14.47
N TYR A 156 13.81 5.71 14.65
CA TYR A 156 14.35 5.89 15.99
C TYR A 156 13.47 6.83 16.83
N GLY A 157 13.56 6.71 18.17
CA GLY A 157 12.76 7.52 19.09
C GLY A 157 11.37 6.93 19.32
N ILE A 158 10.34 7.77 19.25
CA ILE A 158 8.98 7.42 19.65
C ILE A 158 8.44 6.18 18.92
N ASP A 159 8.66 6.05 17.62
CA ASP A 159 8.11 4.94 16.82
C ASP A 159 8.57 3.56 17.32
N ILE A 160 9.88 3.34 17.54
CA ILE A 160 10.40 2.09 18.11
C ILE A 160 9.81 1.83 19.50
N HIS A 161 9.65 2.86 20.32
CA HIS A 161 9.09 2.70 21.67
C HIS A 161 7.59 2.41 21.65
N ALA A 162 6.84 2.93 20.68
CA ALA A 162 5.45 2.58 20.44
C ALA A 162 5.31 1.10 20.03
N HIS A 163 6.11 0.64 19.06
CA HIS A 163 6.12 -0.76 18.65
C HIS A 163 6.49 -1.71 19.79
N ARG A 164 7.57 -1.40 20.53
CA ARG A 164 7.98 -2.20 21.70
C ARG A 164 6.91 -2.22 22.79
N GLY A 165 6.27 -1.08 23.04
CA GLY A 165 5.18 -0.96 24.00
C GLY A 165 3.98 -1.82 23.63
N ALA A 166 3.54 -1.76 22.37
CA ALA A 166 2.46 -2.58 21.84
C ALA A 166 2.77 -4.08 22.00
N LEU A 167 3.92 -4.54 21.48
CA LEU A 167 4.33 -5.95 21.60
C LEU A 167 4.44 -6.46 23.05
N SER A 168 4.77 -5.57 24.00
CA SER A 168 4.85 -5.94 25.42
C SER A 168 3.48 -5.99 26.10
N ALA A 169 2.49 -5.28 25.55
CA ALA A 169 1.15 -5.16 26.12
C ALA A 169 0.20 -6.27 25.64
N GLY A 170 0.56 -6.98 24.56
CA GLY A 170 -0.26 -8.03 23.92
C GLY A 170 -0.81 -7.56 22.59
#